data_AF-A0A5M9MKL5-F1
#
_entry.id   AF-A0A5M9MKL5-F1
#
_cell.length_a   1.000
_cell.length_b   1.000
_cell.length_c   1.000
_cell.angle_alpha   90.00
_cell.angle_beta   90.00
_cell.angle_gamma   90.00
#
_symmetry.space_group_name_H-M   'P 1'
#
loop_
_entity.id
_entity.type
_entity.pdbx_description
1 polymer ?
#
loop_
_entity_poly.entity_id
_entity_poly.type
_entity_poly.pdbx_seq_one_letter_code
_entity_poly.pdbx_strand_id
1 'polypeptide(L)'
;MDKTALASRKRSELRAVCRNRLSEHINKTLGINIKPSQVRLRIEDDTQYRWHVNDPRIEELFDKQLSKHSVSAYMTLIEEVGHSFWAVEKGQPGLPLQEQLDTLRSEHTALIEELEHAKRHVADSNQENERMACEISSLQGKLIEMNTSIAAYQKDIDRWKALAEYYQNGFCQWSDGISQISRFLQNLKAEVPMFPLGYDQSM
;
A
#
# COMPACT_ATOMS: atom_id res chain seq x y z
N MET A 1 -6.60 -2.44 72.51
CA MET A 1 -5.89 -2.30 71.22
C MET A 1 -5.43 -0.86 71.07
N ASP A 2 -4.13 -0.65 70.94
CA ASP A 2 -3.48 0.66 71.04
C ASP A 2 -3.61 1.45 69.71
N LYS A 3 -4.14 2.68 69.77
CA LYS A 3 -4.38 3.56 68.61
C LYS A 3 -3.09 3.87 67.84
N THR A 4 -1.96 3.82 68.53
CA THR A 4 -0.63 4.12 68.00
C THR A 4 -0.16 3.06 66.99
N ALA A 5 -0.46 1.79 67.26
CA ALA A 5 -0.09 0.68 66.38
C ALA A 5 -0.87 0.70 65.04
N LEU A 6 -2.14 1.09 65.08
CA LEU A 6 -3.00 1.20 63.90
C LEU A 6 -2.55 2.32 62.96
N ALA A 7 -2.18 3.49 63.50
CA ALA A 7 -1.68 4.62 62.71
C ALA A 7 -0.34 4.32 62.03
N SER A 8 0.57 3.63 62.74
CA SER A 8 1.86 3.19 62.19
C SER A 8 1.67 2.19 61.04
N ARG A 9 0.76 1.22 61.20
CA ARG A 9 0.43 0.23 60.17
C ARG A 9 -0.13 0.88 58.90
N LYS A 10 -1.09 1.79 59.05
CA LYS A 10 -1.68 2.54 57.91
C LYS A 10 -0.64 3.38 57.17
N ARG A 11 0.30 4.00 57.89
CA ARG A 11 1.42 4.75 57.28
C ARG A 11 2.37 3.84 56.50
N SER A 12 2.64 2.63 57.01
CA SER A 12 3.49 1.64 56.32
C SER A 12 2.85 1.15 55.02
N GLU A 13 1.55 0.86 55.04
CA GLU A 13 0.78 0.43 53.86
C GLU A 13 0.78 1.50 52.76
N LEU A 14 0.48 2.76 53.12
CA LEU A 14 0.50 3.87 52.14
C LEU A 14 1.88 4.13 51.54
N ARG A 15 2.94 3.97 52.33
CA ARG A 15 4.31 4.07 51.83
C ARG A 15 4.63 2.98 50.80
N ALA A 16 4.12 1.76 51.00
CA ALA A 16 4.30 0.66 50.06
C ALA A 16 3.55 0.94 48.74
N VAL A 17 2.31 1.41 48.82
CA VAL A 17 1.51 1.82 47.64
C VAL A 17 2.20 2.93 46.86
N CYS A 18 2.66 3.97 47.55
CA CYS A 18 3.40 5.08 46.94
C CYS A 18 4.64 4.57 46.18
N ARG A 19 5.43 3.69 46.81
CA ARG A 19 6.61 3.10 46.17
C ARG A 19 6.30 2.28 44.94
N ASN A 20 5.25 1.45 44.99
CA ASN A 20 4.82 0.66 43.85
C ASN A 20 4.44 1.58 42.69
N ARG A 21 3.68 2.63 42.98
CA ARG A 21 3.23 3.59 41.98
C ARG A 21 4.39 4.33 41.31
N LEU A 22 5.34 4.82 42.10
CA LEU A 22 6.54 5.49 41.58
C LEU A 22 7.41 4.54 40.76
N SER A 23 7.56 3.29 41.22
CA SER A 23 8.31 2.24 40.53
C SER A 23 7.71 1.90 39.16
N GLU A 24 6.39 1.75 39.11
CA GLU A 24 5.63 1.52 37.89
C GLU A 24 5.78 2.69 36.91
N HIS A 25 5.71 3.93 37.42
CA HIS A 25 5.91 5.11 36.59
C HIS A 25 7.32 5.15 35.98
N ILE A 26 8.37 4.86 36.75
CA ILE A 26 9.75 4.78 36.24
C ILE A 26 9.87 3.73 35.13
N ASN A 27 9.28 2.56 35.34
CA ASN A 27 9.29 1.49 34.33
C ASN A 27 8.53 1.91 33.06
N LYS A 28 7.35 2.53 33.20
CA LYS A 28 6.55 2.96 32.06
C LYS A 28 7.21 4.08 31.25
N THR A 29 7.86 5.03 31.91
CA THR A 29 8.43 6.22 31.26
C THR A 29 9.83 5.95 30.68
N LEU A 30 10.66 5.19 31.39
CA LEU A 30 12.07 4.98 31.05
C LEU A 30 12.40 3.54 30.67
N GLY A 31 11.48 2.59 30.82
CA GLY A 31 11.75 1.16 30.61
C GLY A 31 12.61 0.51 31.72
N ILE A 32 12.94 1.23 32.78
CA ILE A 32 13.85 0.74 33.84
C ILE A 32 13.05 -0.06 34.89
N ASN A 33 13.40 -1.33 35.08
CA ASN A 33 12.77 -2.18 36.09
C ASN A 33 13.46 -2.06 37.46
N ILE A 34 12.97 -1.12 38.27
CA ILE A 34 13.45 -0.90 39.65
C ILE A 34 12.48 -1.58 40.63
N LYS A 35 12.98 -2.12 41.74
CA LYS A 35 12.08 -2.64 42.80
C LYS A 35 11.49 -1.46 43.60
N PRO A 36 10.24 -1.56 44.09
CA PRO A 36 9.63 -0.52 44.94
C PRO A 36 10.48 -0.11 46.16
N SER A 37 11.26 -1.04 46.74
CA SER A 37 12.18 -0.77 47.86
C SER A 37 13.41 0.07 47.47
N GLN A 38 13.80 0.04 46.20
CA GLN A 38 14.93 0.75 45.62
C GLN A 38 14.57 2.15 45.14
N VAL A 39 13.29 2.50 45.04
CA VAL A 39 12.86 3.86 44.70
C VAL A 39 13.39 4.87 45.73
N ARG A 40 14.12 5.85 45.21
CA ARG A 40 14.62 7.04 45.89
C ARG A 40 13.90 8.29 45.36
N LEU A 41 13.51 9.17 46.28
CA LEU A 41 12.99 10.51 45.91
C LEU A 41 14.15 11.49 45.77
N ARG A 42 15.09 11.43 46.70
CA ARG A 42 16.31 12.23 46.64
C ARG A 42 17.29 11.58 45.66
N ILE A 43 17.91 12.40 44.82
CA ILE A 43 18.93 11.98 43.88
C ILE A 43 20.18 11.60 44.68
N GLU A 44 20.52 10.32 44.65
CA GLU A 44 21.80 9.78 45.14
C GLU A 44 22.65 9.41 43.91
N ASP A 45 23.97 9.30 44.06
CA ASP A 45 24.87 9.06 42.93
C ASP A 45 24.59 7.75 42.19
N ASP A 46 23.97 6.78 42.87
CA ASP A 46 23.70 5.42 42.40
C ASP A 46 22.36 5.23 41.65
N THR A 47 21.57 6.30 41.41
CA THR A 47 20.27 6.16 40.71
C THR A 47 20.38 6.37 39.20
N GLN A 48 19.81 5.46 38.41
CA GLN A 48 19.75 5.54 36.94
C GLN A 48 18.73 6.56 36.41
N TYR A 49 17.92 7.12 37.30
CA TYR A 49 16.85 8.08 36.98
C TYR A 49 16.96 9.31 37.89
N ARG A 50 16.29 10.39 37.47
CA ARG A 50 16.03 11.60 38.25
C ARG A 50 14.55 11.95 38.16
N TRP A 51 14.06 12.76 39.09
CA TRP A 51 12.73 13.35 39.01
C TRP A 51 12.83 14.73 38.35
N HIS A 52 12.03 14.94 37.31
CA HIS A 52 11.72 16.27 36.81
C HIS A 52 10.47 16.76 37.53
N VAL A 53 10.57 17.90 38.21
CA VAL A 53 9.48 18.50 38.98
C VAL A 53 9.11 19.81 38.31
N ASN A 54 7.84 19.92 37.90
CA ASN A 54 7.33 21.11 37.22
C ASN A 54 6.59 22.06 38.18
N ASP A 55 6.00 21.54 39.27
CA ASP A 55 5.33 22.36 40.28
C ASP A 55 6.25 22.64 41.50
N PRO A 56 6.62 23.91 41.76
CA PRO A 56 7.44 24.29 42.91
C PRO A 56 6.84 23.90 44.28
N ARG A 57 5.52 23.73 44.37
CA ARG A 57 4.83 23.41 45.66
C ARG A 57 5.17 22.03 46.18
N ILE A 58 5.55 21.11 45.30
CA ILE A 58 5.89 19.72 45.65
C ILE A 58 7.42 19.49 45.65
N GLU A 59 8.21 20.51 45.31
CA GLU A 59 9.67 20.40 45.20
C GLU A 59 10.31 19.99 46.54
N GLU A 60 9.83 20.55 47.65
CA GLU A 60 10.29 20.19 49.02
C GLU A 60 10.04 18.71 49.38
N LEU A 61 9.14 18.00 48.67
CA LEU A 61 8.93 16.58 48.88
C LEU A 61 10.13 15.73 48.43
N PHE A 62 10.97 16.25 47.53
CA PHE A 62 12.12 15.53 46.96
C PHE A 62 13.39 15.69 47.81
N ASP A 63 13.41 16.60 48.78
CA ASP A 63 14.54 16.79 49.70
C ASP A 63 14.67 15.66 50.73
N LYS A 64 13.57 14.95 51.00
CA LYS A 64 13.49 13.91 52.01
C LYS A 64 13.21 12.55 51.36
N GLN A 65 13.79 11.50 51.95
CA GLN A 65 13.53 10.14 51.52
C GLN A 65 12.14 9.67 51.99
N LEU A 66 11.52 8.77 51.21
CA LEU A 66 10.20 8.20 51.49
C LEU A 66 9.99 7.67 52.91
N SER A 67 11.02 7.25 53.66
CA SER A 67 10.87 6.86 55.08
C SER A 67 10.45 7.98 56.01
N LYS A 68 10.81 9.22 55.68
CA LYS A 68 10.68 10.37 56.56
C LYS A 68 9.42 11.20 56.28
N HIS A 69 8.61 10.79 55.30
CA HIS A 69 7.43 11.53 54.83
C HIS A 69 6.17 11.21 55.61
N SER A 70 5.25 12.18 55.66
CA SER A 70 3.93 12.07 56.28
C SER A 70 2.97 11.26 55.38
N VAL A 71 1.81 10.92 55.93
CA VAL A 71 0.73 10.28 55.16
C VAL A 71 0.24 11.19 54.03
N SER A 72 0.12 12.50 54.28
CA SER A 72 -0.30 13.48 53.26
C SER A 72 0.68 13.55 52.09
N ALA A 73 1.99 13.55 52.37
CA ALA A 73 3.03 13.55 51.34
C ALA A 73 2.95 12.32 50.42
N TYR A 74 2.63 11.13 50.95
CA TYR A 74 2.43 9.95 50.09
C TYR A 74 1.25 10.09 49.15
N MET A 75 0.12 10.65 49.61
CA MET A 75 -1.06 10.86 48.77
C MET A 75 -0.74 11.83 47.63
N THR A 76 -0.12 12.96 47.96
CA THR A 76 0.32 13.95 46.95
C THR A 76 1.26 13.30 45.93
N LEU A 77 2.24 12.50 46.34
CA LEU A 77 3.14 11.82 45.41
C LEU A 77 2.44 10.78 44.52
N ILE A 78 1.40 10.11 45.02
CA ILE A 78 0.62 9.13 44.24
C ILE A 78 -0.27 9.83 43.20
N GLU A 79 -0.85 10.97 43.57
CA GLU A 79 -1.75 11.74 42.72
C GLU A 79 -0.99 12.53 41.64
N GLU A 80 0.14 13.14 42.01
CA GLU A 80 0.87 14.07 41.14
C GLU A 80 1.89 13.40 40.21
N VAL A 81 2.19 12.11 40.40
CA VAL A 81 3.16 11.39 39.56
C VAL A 81 2.62 11.19 38.14
N GLY A 82 3.36 11.71 37.17
CA GLY A 82 2.99 11.76 35.76
C GLY A 82 2.21 13.03 35.37
N HIS A 83 1.95 13.94 36.31
CA HIS A 83 1.28 15.21 36.06
C HIS A 83 2.21 16.38 36.42
N SER A 84 2.50 16.56 37.71
CA SER A 84 3.33 17.66 38.20
C SER A 84 4.80 17.27 38.36
N PHE A 85 5.11 15.98 38.32
CA PHE A 85 6.47 15.47 38.24
C PHE A 85 6.54 14.12 37.53
N TRP A 86 7.67 13.79 36.91
CA TRP A 86 7.88 12.50 36.23
C TRP A 86 9.34 12.04 36.27
N ALA A 87 9.57 10.76 35.99
CA ALA A 87 10.91 10.21 35.90
C ALA A 87 11.58 10.60 34.57
N VAL A 88 12.83 11.05 34.64
CA VAL A 88 13.69 11.33 33.48
C VAL A 88 15.00 10.55 33.62
N GLU A 89 15.64 10.21 32.50
CA GLU A 89 16.97 9.60 32.54
C GLU A 89 17.96 10.54 33.22
N LYS A 90 18.84 9.97 34.05
CA LYS A 90 19.99 10.73 34.56
C LYS A 90 20.90 10.97 33.37
N GLY A 91 20.77 12.14 32.74
CA GLY A 91 21.53 12.51 31.55
C GLY A 91 22.99 12.15 31.75
N GLN A 92 23.51 11.28 30.87
CA GLN A 92 24.95 11.11 30.75
C GLN A 92 25.57 12.50 30.51
N PRO A 93 26.78 12.79 31.01
CA PRO A 93 27.54 13.92 30.50
C PRO A 93 27.80 13.65 29.02
N GLY A 94 26.85 14.03 28.17
CA GLY A 94 26.97 13.96 26.73
C GLY A 94 28.09 14.87 26.27
N LEU A 95 28.57 14.62 25.05
CA LEU A 95 29.52 15.50 24.37
C LEU A 95 29.08 16.96 24.51
N PRO A 96 30.01 17.92 24.64
CA PRO A 96 29.70 19.32 24.78
C PRO A 96 28.59 19.75 23.81
N LEU A 97 27.65 20.57 24.27
CA LEU A 97 26.53 21.08 23.46
C LEU A 97 26.95 21.58 22.07
N GLN A 98 28.16 22.13 21.96
CA GLN A 98 28.76 22.58 20.72
C GLN A 98 28.99 21.43 19.71
N GLU A 99 29.49 20.29 20.17
CA GLU A 99 29.78 19.12 19.34
C GLU A 99 28.48 18.43 18.87
N GLN A 100 27.42 18.48 19.69
CA GLN A 100 26.08 18.04 19.28
C GLN A 100 25.50 18.96 18.20
N LEU A 101 25.66 20.28 18.35
CA LEU A 101 25.24 21.26 17.34
C LEU A 101 25.98 21.09 16.02
N ASP A 102 27.29 20.86 16.07
CA ASP A 102 28.11 20.65 14.88
C ASP A 102 27.71 19.34 14.17
N THR A 103 27.44 18.28 14.93
CA THR A 103 26.93 17.00 14.40
C THR A 103 25.58 17.20 13.71
N LEU A 104 24.61 17.80 14.40
CA LEU A 104 23.28 18.08 13.83
C LEU A 104 23.35 18.97 12.59
N ARG A 105 24.27 19.94 12.55
CA ARG A 105 24.46 20.81 11.40
C ARG A 105 24.99 20.02 10.20
N SER A 106 25.91 19.09 10.42
CA SER A 106 26.43 18.21 9.38
C SER A 106 25.37 17.26 8.82
N GLU A 107 24.55 16.68 9.70
CA GLU A 107 23.41 15.82 9.32
C GLU A 107 22.38 16.59 8.52
N HIS A 108 22.05 17.81 8.96
CA HIS A 108 21.12 18.68 8.24
C HIS A 108 21.63 19.02 6.83
N THR A 109 22.93 19.29 6.66
CA THR A 109 23.50 19.53 5.33
C THR A 109 23.45 18.28 4.44
N ALA A 110 23.77 17.10 5.00
CA ALA A 110 23.71 15.85 4.25
C ALA A 110 22.27 15.51 3.81
N LEU A 111 21.29 15.71 4.69
CA LEU A 111 19.88 15.50 4.38
C LEU A 111 19.35 16.46 3.31
N ILE A 112 19.82 17.71 3.29
CA ILE A 112 19.49 18.65 2.21
C ILE A 112 20.02 18.14 0.87
N GLU A 113 21.28 17.69 0.83
CA GLU A 113 21.88 17.18 -0.40
C GLU A 113 21.16 15.92 -0.90
N GLU A 114 20.82 15.00 0.00
CA GLU A 114 20.06 13.79 -0.31
C GLU A 114 18.64 14.13 -0.80
N LEU A 115 17.97 15.10 -0.19
CA LEU A 115 16.67 15.58 -0.63
C LEU A 115 16.72 16.17 -2.04
N GLU A 116 17.71 17.00 -2.34
CA GLU A 116 17.88 17.60 -3.66
C GLU A 116 18.27 16.55 -4.72
N HIS A 117 19.03 15.52 -4.34
CA HIS A 117 19.27 14.38 -5.21
C HIS A 117 17.98 13.59 -5.48
N ALA A 118 17.20 13.28 -4.44
CA ALA A 118 15.93 12.56 -4.56
C ALA A 118 14.92 13.33 -5.43
N LYS A 119 14.81 14.66 -5.25
CA LYS A 119 13.95 15.51 -6.08
C LYS A 119 14.31 15.44 -7.56
N ARG A 120 15.60 15.54 -7.89
CA ARG A 120 16.08 15.41 -9.28
C ARG A 120 15.74 14.05 -9.86
N HIS A 121 16.00 12.98 -9.11
CA HIS A 121 15.69 11.63 -9.54
C HIS A 121 14.19 11.43 -9.82
N VAL A 122 13.32 11.95 -8.94
CA VAL A 122 11.86 11.91 -9.14
C VAL A 122 11.45 12.71 -10.38
N ALA A 123 12.05 13.89 -10.62
CA ALA A 123 11.76 14.69 -11.80
C ALA A 123 12.15 13.95 -13.10
N ASP A 124 13.34 13.35 -13.15
CA ASP A 124 13.81 12.58 -14.30
C ASP A 124 12.91 11.36 -14.56
N SER A 125 12.55 10.62 -13.51
CA SER A 125 11.65 9.47 -13.62
C SER A 125 10.24 9.89 -14.08
N ASN A 126 9.73 11.03 -13.63
CA ASN A 126 8.44 11.54 -14.08
C ASN A 126 8.47 11.94 -15.56
N GLN A 127 9.54 12.59 -16.00
CA GLN A 127 9.71 12.94 -17.41
C GLN A 127 9.72 11.70 -18.30
N GLU A 128 10.38 10.62 -17.86
CA GLU A 128 10.39 9.36 -18.62
C GLU A 128 9.01 8.68 -18.62
N ASN A 129 8.28 8.73 -17.50
CA ASN A 129 6.90 8.26 -17.45
C ASN A 129 5.98 9.02 -18.40
N GLU A 130 6.12 10.34 -18.52
CA GLU A 130 5.38 11.15 -19.47
C GLU A 130 5.72 10.78 -20.93
N ARG A 131 7.01 10.55 -21.23
CA ARG A 131 7.46 10.10 -22.55
C ARG A 131 6.82 8.76 -22.93
N MET A 132 6.88 7.79 -22.02
CA MET A 132 6.26 6.47 -22.22
C MET A 132 4.75 6.57 -22.36
N ALA A 133 4.09 7.46 -21.60
CA ALA A 133 2.65 7.68 -21.73
C ALA A 133 2.25 8.23 -23.12
N CYS A 134 3.03 9.16 -23.66
CA CYS A 134 2.83 9.65 -25.03
C CYS A 134 3.03 8.54 -26.07
N GLU A 135 4.03 7.67 -25.90
CA GLU A 135 4.26 6.54 -26.81
C GLU A 135 3.11 5.53 -26.76
N ILE A 136 2.63 5.19 -25.56
CA ILE A 136 1.46 4.33 -25.38
C ILE A 136 0.24 4.91 -26.09
N SER A 137 -0.02 6.21 -25.92
CA SER A 137 -1.13 6.90 -26.60
C SER A 137 -1.01 6.83 -28.12
N SER A 138 0.20 7.03 -28.66
CA SER A 138 0.47 6.91 -30.09
C SER A 138 0.22 5.49 -30.62
N LEU A 139 0.73 4.47 -29.92
CA LEU A 139 0.56 3.07 -30.28
C LEU A 139 -0.91 2.64 -30.21
N GLN A 140 -1.65 3.09 -29.20
CA GLN A 140 -3.09 2.86 -29.10
C GLN A 140 -3.84 3.46 -30.29
N GLY A 141 -3.47 4.68 -30.72
CA GLY A 141 -4.03 5.30 -31.92
C GLY A 141 -3.81 4.45 -33.18
N LYS A 142 -2.59 3.98 -33.41
CA LYS A 142 -2.26 3.10 -34.55
C LYS A 142 -3.02 1.78 -34.50
N LEU A 143 -3.20 1.21 -33.30
CA LEU A 143 -3.94 -0.03 -33.12
C LEU A 143 -5.42 0.14 -33.47
N ILE A 144 -6.03 1.26 -33.07
CA ILE A 144 -7.41 1.61 -33.46
C ILE A 144 -7.51 1.75 -34.98
N GLU A 145 -6.61 2.51 -35.60
CA GLU A 145 -6.58 2.70 -37.05
C GLU A 145 -6.48 1.36 -37.80
N MET A 146 -5.51 0.52 -37.43
CA MET A 146 -5.33 -0.80 -38.03
C MET A 146 -6.58 -1.68 -37.84
N ASN A 147 -7.20 -1.67 -36.66
CA ASN A 147 -8.44 -2.41 -36.41
C ASN A 147 -9.60 -1.91 -37.29
N THR A 148 -9.70 -0.60 -37.53
CA THR A 148 -10.72 -0.07 -38.45
C THR A 148 -10.49 -0.54 -39.89
N SER A 149 -9.23 -0.59 -40.34
CA SER A 149 -8.88 -1.12 -41.66
C SER A 149 -9.19 -2.62 -41.77
N ILE A 150 -8.85 -3.42 -40.75
CA ILE A 150 -9.17 -4.85 -40.70
C ILE A 150 -10.69 -5.06 -40.82
N ALA A 151 -11.49 -4.29 -40.08
CA ALA A 151 -12.95 -4.38 -40.15
C ALA A 151 -13.49 -4.02 -41.55
N ALA A 152 -12.90 -3.01 -42.21
CA ALA A 152 -13.27 -2.65 -43.57
C ALA A 152 -12.95 -3.77 -44.57
N TYR A 153 -11.74 -4.34 -44.51
CA TYR A 153 -11.36 -5.46 -45.36
C TYR A 153 -12.22 -6.70 -45.11
N GLN A 154 -12.59 -6.97 -43.86
CA GLN A 154 -13.48 -8.07 -43.53
C GLN A 154 -14.84 -7.91 -44.21
N LYS A 155 -15.40 -6.69 -44.18
CA LYS A 155 -16.66 -6.38 -44.86
C LYS A 155 -16.57 -6.57 -46.38
N ASP A 156 -15.45 -6.18 -46.98
CA ASP A 156 -15.23 -6.38 -48.42
C ASP A 156 -15.10 -7.87 -48.77
N ILE A 157 -14.38 -8.65 -47.95
CA ILE A 157 -14.28 -10.11 -48.11
C ILE A 157 -15.67 -10.74 -48.08
N ASP A 158 -16.50 -10.39 -47.09
CA ASP A 158 -17.85 -10.95 -46.95
C ASP A 158 -18.75 -10.54 -48.13
N ARG A 159 -18.61 -9.31 -48.63
CA ARG A 159 -19.31 -8.87 -49.85
C ARG A 159 -18.92 -9.69 -51.07
N TRP A 160 -17.62 -9.91 -51.29
CA TRP A 160 -17.14 -10.69 -52.42
C TRP A 160 -17.52 -12.16 -52.32
N LYS A 161 -17.52 -12.74 -51.12
CA LYS A 161 -18.03 -14.10 -50.87
C LYS A 161 -19.50 -14.23 -51.25
N ALA A 162 -20.36 -13.33 -50.76
CA ALA A 162 -21.79 -13.35 -51.09
C ALA A 162 -22.05 -13.22 -52.61
N LEU A 163 -21.26 -12.38 -53.29
CA LEU A 163 -21.36 -12.23 -54.73
C LEU A 163 -20.93 -13.50 -55.48
N ALA A 164 -19.85 -14.15 -55.03
CA ALA A 164 -19.39 -15.41 -55.60
C ALA A 164 -20.44 -16.52 -55.43
N GLU A 165 -21.05 -16.64 -54.24
CA GLU A 165 -22.14 -17.57 -53.97
C GLU A 165 -23.36 -17.31 -54.86
N TYR A 166 -23.73 -16.04 -55.06
CA TYR A 166 -24.82 -15.66 -55.96
C TYR A 166 -24.57 -16.15 -57.39
N TYR A 167 -23.39 -15.87 -57.95
CA TYR A 167 -23.05 -16.31 -59.31
C TYR A 167 -22.91 -17.82 -59.42
N GLN A 168 -22.34 -18.50 -58.42
CA GLN A 168 -22.23 -19.95 -58.38
C GLN A 168 -23.62 -20.61 -58.41
N ASN A 169 -24.55 -20.12 -57.59
CA ASN A 169 -25.92 -20.61 -57.57
C ASN A 169 -26.62 -20.38 -58.92
N GLY A 170 -26.45 -19.20 -59.52
CA GLY A 170 -26.94 -18.92 -60.85
C GLY A 170 -26.40 -19.91 -61.88
N PHE A 171 -25.08 -20.12 -61.92
CA PHE A 171 -24.45 -21.06 -62.84
C PHE A 171 -24.98 -22.49 -62.69
N CYS A 172 -25.14 -22.98 -61.46
CA CYS A 172 -25.74 -24.29 -61.21
C CYS A 172 -27.15 -24.41 -61.80
N GLN A 173 -28.01 -23.40 -61.59
CA GLN A 173 -29.37 -23.39 -62.15
C GLN A 173 -29.37 -23.42 -63.68
N TRP A 174 -28.52 -22.61 -64.32
CA TRP A 174 -28.40 -22.60 -65.78
C TRP A 174 -27.91 -23.95 -66.31
N SER A 175 -26.88 -24.53 -65.67
CA SER A 175 -26.34 -25.85 -66.02
C SER A 175 -27.39 -26.96 -65.89
N ASP A 176 -28.18 -26.94 -64.81
CA ASP A 176 -29.27 -27.89 -64.60
C ASP A 176 -30.37 -27.75 -65.66
N GLY A 177 -30.74 -26.51 -66.01
CA GLY A 177 -31.70 -26.22 -67.08
C GLY A 177 -31.24 -26.74 -68.44
N ILE A 178 -29.98 -26.47 -68.80
CA ILE A 178 -29.37 -26.97 -70.05
C ILE A 178 -29.36 -28.50 -70.05
N SER A 179 -28.99 -29.12 -68.93
CA SER A 179 -28.94 -30.58 -68.78
C SER A 179 -30.33 -31.23 -68.94
N GLN A 180 -31.40 -30.56 -68.48
CA GLN A 180 -32.78 -31.02 -68.66
C GLN A 180 -33.21 -30.94 -70.13
N ILE A 181 -32.95 -29.81 -70.80
CA ILE A 181 -33.28 -29.63 -72.23
C ILE A 181 -32.52 -30.65 -73.08
N SER A 182 -31.23 -30.85 -72.80
CA SER A 182 -30.41 -31.83 -73.51
C SER A 182 -30.98 -33.25 -73.40
N ARG A 183 -31.40 -33.66 -72.19
CA ARG A 183 -32.09 -34.95 -71.97
C ARG A 183 -33.40 -35.05 -72.72
N PHE A 184 -34.22 -34.00 -72.70
CA PHE A 184 -35.50 -33.99 -73.44
C PHE A 184 -35.29 -34.16 -74.95
N LEU A 185 -34.33 -33.43 -75.53
CA LEU A 185 -33.99 -33.54 -76.95
C LEU A 185 -33.45 -34.93 -77.32
N GLN A 186 -32.65 -35.55 -76.44
CA GLN A 186 -32.18 -36.92 -76.63
C GLN A 186 -33.35 -37.93 -76.64
N ASN A 187 -34.33 -37.76 -75.75
CA ASN A 187 -35.51 -38.63 -75.71
C ASN A 187 -36.40 -38.46 -76.95
N LEU A 188 -36.67 -37.23 -77.39
CA LEU A 188 -37.40 -36.97 -78.63
C LEU A 188 -36.71 -37.59 -79.84
N LYS A 189 -35.36 -37.50 -79.92
CA LYS A 189 -34.59 -38.13 -80.98
C LYS A 189 -34.73 -39.65 -80.99
N ALA A 190 -34.92 -40.27 -79.82
CA ALA A 190 -35.13 -41.72 -79.70
C ALA A 190 -36.56 -42.17 -80.06
N GLU A 191 -37.55 -41.28 -79.96
CA GLU A 191 -38.96 -41.57 -80.26
C GLU A 191 -39.35 -41.34 -81.73
N VAL A 192 -38.55 -40.61 -82.52
CA VAL A 192 -38.80 -40.40 -83.96
C VAL A 192 -38.31 -41.63 -84.75
N PRO A 193 -39.19 -42.39 -85.43
CA PRO A 193 -38.76 -43.50 -86.27
C PRO A 193 -37.97 -42.96 -87.47
N MET A 194 -36.74 -43.45 -87.66
CA MET A 194 -35.99 -43.21 -88.90
C MET A 194 -36.76 -43.79 -90.08
N PHE A 195 -37.41 -42.93 -90.87
CA PHE A 195 -37.86 -43.30 -92.21
C PHE A 195 -36.62 -43.50 -93.10
N PRO A 196 -36.46 -44.65 -93.77
CA PRO A 196 -35.34 -44.84 -94.69
C PRO A 196 -35.59 -44.01 -95.95
N LEU A 197 -34.69 -43.07 -96.23
CA LEU A 197 -34.51 -42.51 -97.57
C LEU A 197 -33.93 -43.62 -98.46
N GLY A 198 -34.83 -44.37 -99.11
CA GLY A 198 -34.47 -45.28 -100.18
C GLY A 198 -34.02 -44.48 -101.39
N TYR A 199 -32.71 -44.32 -101.57
CA TYR A 199 -32.13 -44.14 -102.90
C TYR A 199 -31.92 -45.53 -103.49
N ASP A 200 -32.77 -45.88 -104.44
CA ASP A 200 -32.65 -47.08 -105.26
C ASP A 200 -31.48 -46.90 -106.24
N GLN A 201 -30.55 -47.85 -106.20
CA GLN A 201 -29.52 -48.04 -107.22
C GLN A 201 -30.07 -49.06 -108.23
N SER A 202 -30.36 -48.67 -109.46
CA SER A 202 -30.18 -49.56 -110.63
C SER A 202 -30.43 -48.87 -111.98
N MET A 203 -29.45 -49.11 -112.88
CA MET A 203 -29.46 -49.09 -114.36
C MET A 203 -30.17 -47.96 -115.13
#